data_AF-A0A7C4XM45-F1
#
_entry.id   AF-A0A7C4XM45-F1
#
_cell.length_a   1.000
_cell.length_b   1.000
_cell.length_c   1.000
_cell.angle_alpha   90.00
_cell.angle_beta   90.00
_cell.angle_gamma   90.00
#
_symmetry.space_group_name_H-M   'P 1'
#
loop_
_entity.id
_entity.type
_entity.pdbx_description
1 polymer ?
#
loop_
_entity_poly.entity_id
_entity_poly.type
_entity_poly.pdbx_seq_one_letter_code
_entity_poly.pdbx_strand_id
1 'polypeptide(L)'
;MARILIITGRLAEPIIRKVLTETKTEHDVEVLVTPFQVAALLTTEYVAQYLKQHVIKDYDYILLPGLTRGSGRVVEEVIGVKTVKGTVNAYDLVDVLRLNDLSILSPDIPADEVLGNIIIERDKNILKYIEDSLTDENSINIGKLRVPLTPPPIRVATEISETHLLDDEKLIKEALRYVENGTDIIVLGFEALQSHPDKVYKAVRTLKKEFSTPVAVDSFIPSEINSAIEAGADMVINIDLTNIDKVEIVEKEVAVVT
;
A
#
# COMPACT_ATOMS: atom_id res chain seq x y z
N MET A 1 12.80 28.78 -5.74
CA MET A 1 11.75 29.19 -4.78
C MET A 1 10.59 29.78 -5.56
N ALA A 2 9.37 29.31 -5.34
CA ALA A 2 8.18 29.76 -6.05
C ALA A 2 7.11 30.15 -5.03
N ARG A 3 6.27 31.13 -5.37
CA ARG A 3 5.09 31.52 -4.61
C ARG A 3 3.87 30.76 -5.10
N ILE A 4 3.27 29.96 -4.23
CA ILE A 4 2.21 29.02 -4.59
C ILE A 4 0.94 29.34 -3.79
N LEU A 5 -0.18 29.50 -4.50
CA LEU A 5 -1.51 29.55 -3.91
C LEU A 5 -2.20 28.20 -4.07
N ILE A 6 -2.40 27.47 -2.98
CA ILE A 6 -3.15 26.21 -2.98
C ILE A 6 -4.64 26.50 -2.81
N ILE A 7 -5.45 26.02 -3.74
CA ILE A 7 -6.91 26.07 -3.65
C ILE A 7 -7.40 24.77 -3.01
N THR A 8 -8.32 24.87 -2.05
CA THR A 8 -8.88 23.67 -1.42
C THR A 8 -10.31 23.84 -0.93
N GLY A 9 -10.94 22.73 -0.54
CA GLY A 9 -12.20 22.71 0.21
C GLY A 9 -11.95 22.56 1.72
N ARG A 10 -12.98 22.82 2.53
CA ARG A 10 -12.87 22.85 3.99
C ARG A 10 -12.36 21.55 4.63
N LEU A 11 -12.74 20.39 4.08
CA LEU A 11 -12.34 19.10 4.67
C LEU A 11 -10.87 18.77 4.46
N ALA A 12 -10.25 19.28 3.39
CA ALA A 12 -8.85 19.02 3.10
C ALA A 12 -7.91 20.05 3.74
N GLU A 13 -8.41 21.22 4.17
CA GLU A 13 -7.59 22.26 4.80
C GLU A 13 -6.76 21.74 5.99
N PRO A 14 -7.31 21.02 7.00
CA PRO A 14 -6.52 20.57 8.13
C PRO A 14 -5.37 19.64 7.72
N ILE A 15 -5.60 18.80 6.70
CA ILE A 15 -4.60 17.88 6.17
C ILE A 15 -3.50 18.67 5.45
N ILE A 16 -3.86 19.61 4.58
CA ILE A 16 -2.90 20.45 3.85
C ILE A 16 -2.03 21.25 4.82
N ARG A 17 -2.62 21.85 5.86
CA ARG A 17 -1.86 22.60 6.87
C ARG A 17 -0.89 21.70 7.65
N LYS A 18 -1.31 20.48 7.98
CA LYS A 18 -0.44 19.48 8.60
C LYS A 18 0.73 19.15 7.68
N VAL A 19 0.47 18.83 6.41
CA VAL A 19 1.50 18.53 5.41
C VAL A 19 2.49 19.69 5.25
N LEU A 20 2.02 20.93 5.19
CA LEU A 20 2.88 22.12 5.10
C LEU A 20 3.77 22.30 6.34
N THR A 21 3.30 21.87 7.51
CA THR A 21 4.08 21.95 8.76
C THR A 21 5.15 20.85 8.83
N GLU A 22 4.83 19.65 8.34
CA GLU A 22 5.70 18.47 8.40
C GLU A 22 6.67 18.37 7.22
N THR A 23 6.41 19.10 6.12
CA THR A 23 7.22 19.07 4.91
C THR A 23 8.19 20.24 4.86
N LYS A 24 9.48 19.96 4.74
CA LYS A 24 10.47 20.98 4.38
C LYS A 24 10.33 21.31 2.89
N THR A 25 9.95 22.55 2.59
CA THR A 25 9.85 23.08 1.24
C THR A 25 10.58 24.42 1.14
N GLU A 26 11.16 24.71 -0.02
CA GLU A 26 11.76 26.02 -0.33
C GLU A 26 10.74 26.99 -0.98
N HIS A 27 9.50 26.55 -1.16
CA HIS A 27 8.44 27.38 -1.71
C HIS A 27 7.75 28.20 -0.62
N ASP A 28 7.24 29.36 -1.02
CA ASP A 28 6.40 30.22 -0.20
C ASP A 28 4.94 29.85 -0.53
N VAL A 29 4.23 29.25 0.43
CA VAL A 29 2.95 28.57 0.17
C VAL A 29 1.84 29.14 1.02
N GLU A 30 0.78 29.60 0.35
CA GLU A 30 -0.46 30.04 0.96
C GLU A 30 -1.61 29.10 0.60
N VAL A 31 -2.62 29.02 1.49
CA VAL A 31 -3.80 28.16 1.30
C VAL A 31 -5.05 29.02 1.29
N LEU A 32 -5.79 28.96 0.19
CA LEU A 32 -7.11 29.57 0.05
C LEU A 32 -8.20 28.51 0.10
N VAL A 33 -9.05 28.62 1.11
CA VAL A 33 -10.14 27.67 1.37
C VAL A 33 -11.42 28.20 0.76
N THR A 34 -11.96 27.44 -0.19
CA THR A 34 -13.25 27.75 -0.82
C THR A 34 -14.41 27.42 0.12
N PRO A 35 -15.62 27.99 -0.12
CA PRO A 35 -16.84 27.63 0.62
C PRO A 35 -17.26 26.16 0.52
N PHE A 36 -16.74 25.40 -0.45
CA PHE A 36 -17.08 23.98 -0.65
C PHE A 36 -16.46 23.10 0.44
N GLN A 37 -17.20 22.07 0.86
CA GLN A 37 -16.66 21.09 1.82
C GLN A 37 -15.61 20.18 1.18
N VAL A 38 -15.93 19.62 0.01
CA VAL A 38 -15.10 18.62 -0.69
C VAL A 38 -14.45 19.25 -1.92
N ALA A 39 -13.12 19.16 -1.99
CA ALA A 39 -12.33 19.72 -3.08
C ALA A 39 -12.69 19.14 -4.47
N ALA A 40 -13.09 17.86 -4.53
CA ALA A 40 -13.50 17.19 -5.77
C ALA A 40 -14.79 17.72 -6.41
N LEU A 41 -15.55 18.58 -5.70
CA LEU A 41 -16.75 19.23 -6.25
C LEU A 41 -16.43 20.58 -6.93
N LEU A 42 -15.19 21.05 -6.86
CA LEU A 42 -14.78 22.30 -7.50
C LEU A 42 -14.72 22.13 -9.02
N THR A 43 -15.12 23.19 -9.73
CA THR A 43 -14.86 23.36 -11.17
C THR A 43 -13.94 24.54 -11.40
N THR A 44 -13.20 24.50 -12.50
CA THR A 44 -12.26 25.57 -12.86
C THR A 44 -12.94 26.90 -13.10
N GLU A 45 -14.19 26.90 -13.58
CA GLU A 45 -15.00 28.11 -13.78
C GLU A 45 -15.37 28.74 -12.44
N TYR A 46 -15.79 27.92 -11.47
CA TYR A 46 -16.09 28.41 -10.12
C TYR A 46 -14.84 29.00 -9.47
N VAL A 47 -13.72 28.28 -9.54
CA VAL A 47 -12.45 28.75 -8.98
C VAL A 47 -12.06 30.07 -9.64
N ALA A 48 -12.10 30.19 -10.96
CA ALA A 48 -11.78 31.43 -11.67
C ALA A 48 -12.66 32.61 -11.22
N GLN A 49 -13.97 32.40 -11.07
CA GLN A 49 -14.90 33.44 -10.59
C GLN A 49 -14.63 33.82 -9.13
N TYR A 50 -14.40 32.82 -8.27
CA TYR A 50 -14.10 33.03 -6.86
C TYR A 50 -12.81 33.83 -6.70
N LEU A 51 -11.75 33.42 -7.41
CA LEU A 51 -10.45 34.06 -7.41
C LEU A 51 -10.50 35.49 -7.94
N LYS A 52 -11.32 35.78 -8.96
CA LYS A 52 -11.49 37.15 -9.48
C LYS A 52 -12.05 38.14 -8.44
N GLN A 53 -12.79 37.64 -7.45
CA GLN A 53 -13.31 38.45 -6.34
C GLN A 53 -12.28 38.66 -5.21
N HIS A 54 -11.14 37.97 -5.28
CA HIS A 54 -10.05 38.06 -4.32
C HIS A 54 -8.83 38.73 -5.01
N VAL A 55 -8.03 39.48 -4.26
CA VAL A 55 -6.81 40.07 -4.81
C VAL A 55 -5.73 38.99 -4.85
N ILE A 56 -5.34 38.58 -6.07
CA ILE A 56 -4.37 37.50 -6.30
C ILE A 56 -3.27 38.05 -7.19
N LYS A 57 -2.43 38.91 -6.63
CA LYS A 57 -1.21 39.37 -7.29
C LYS A 57 -0.04 38.87 -6.45
N ASP A 58 1.03 38.46 -7.12
CA ASP A 58 2.30 37.99 -6.55
C ASP A 58 2.45 36.47 -6.33
N TYR A 59 1.69 35.64 -7.06
CA TYR A 59 1.92 34.19 -7.13
C TYR A 59 2.53 33.77 -8.46
N ASP A 60 3.43 32.78 -8.43
CA ASP A 60 3.97 32.13 -9.63
C ASP A 60 3.03 31.01 -10.11
N TYR A 61 2.40 30.31 -9.16
CA TYR A 61 1.52 29.18 -9.42
C TYR A 61 0.24 29.22 -8.58
N ILE A 62 -0.88 28.83 -9.20
CA ILE A 62 -2.09 28.40 -8.52
C ILE A 62 -2.17 26.88 -8.63
N LEU A 63 -2.23 26.20 -7.48
CA LEU A 63 -2.33 24.76 -7.38
C LEU A 63 -3.77 24.36 -7.05
N LEU A 64 -4.44 23.74 -8.01
CA LEU A 64 -5.79 23.22 -7.85
C LEU A 64 -5.77 21.83 -7.22
N PRO A 65 -6.84 21.38 -6.55
CA PRO A 65 -7.01 19.97 -6.22
C PRO A 65 -6.98 19.10 -7.48
N GLY A 66 -6.37 17.91 -7.41
CA GLY A 66 -6.22 17.03 -8.58
C GLY A 66 -7.54 16.66 -9.26
N LEU A 67 -8.62 16.50 -8.47
CA LEU A 67 -9.95 16.16 -8.97
C LEU A 67 -10.79 17.38 -9.41
N THR A 68 -10.22 18.59 -9.46
CA THR A 68 -10.95 19.77 -9.96
C THR A 68 -11.42 19.53 -11.39
N ARG A 69 -12.72 19.72 -11.64
CA ARG A 69 -13.32 19.48 -12.95
C ARG A 69 -12.99 20.62 -13.90
N GLY A 70 -12.56 20.28 -15.11
CA GLY A 70 -12.12 21.24 -16.12
C GLY A 70 -10.60 21.43 -16.14
N SER A 71 -10.14 22.30 -17.05
CA SER A 71 -8.73 22.62 -17.26
C SER A 71 -8.31 23.82 -16.42
N GLY A 72 -7.18 23.73 -15.72
CA GLY A 72 -6.57 24.84 -15.00
C GLY A 72 -6.33 26.07 -15.87
N ARG A 73 -6.23 25.90 -17.20
CA ARG A 73 -6.11 27.00 -18.17
C ARG A 73 -7.25 28.00 -18.07
N VAL A 74 -8.47 27.57 -17.72
CA VAL A 74 -9.62 28.45 -17.51
C VAL A 74 -9.36 29.47 -16.38
N VAL A 75 -8.69 29.04 -15.32
CA VAL A 75 -8.30 29.92 -14.21
C VAL A 75 -7.14 30.81 -14.62
N GLU A 76 -6.15 30.25 -15.31
CA GLU A 76 -4.97 30.98 -15.81
C GLU A 76 -5.36 32.13 -16.75
N GLU A 77 -6.29 31.91 -17.67
CA GLU A 77 -6.80 32.95 -18.59
C GLU A 77 -7.48 34.11 -17.86
N VAL A 78 -8.17 33.83 -16.75
CA VAL A 78 -8.93 34.83 -15.99
C VAL A 78 -8.05 35.59 -14.99
N ILE A 79 -7.10 34.90 -14.36
CA ILE A 79 -6.29 35.43 -13.26
C ILE A 79 -4.91 35.91 -13.74
N GLY A 80 -4.39 35.34 -14.84
CA GLY A 80 -3.06 35.65 -15.38
C GLY A 80 -1.92 34.99 -14.62
N VAL A 81 -2.20 33.97 -13.79
CA VAL A 81 -1.20 33.20 -13.04
C VAL A 81 -1.24 31.75 -13.50
N LYS A 82 -0.06 31.15 -13.68
CA LYS A 82 0.06 29.77 -14.16
C LYS A 82 -0.70 28.83 -13.24
N THR A 83 -1.65 28.08 -13.79
CA THR A 83 -2.55 27.25 -12.97
C THR A 83 -2.41 25.78 -13.32
N VAL A 84 -2.06 24.97 -12.33
CA VAL A 84 -1.80 23.53 -12.50
C VAL A 84 -2.63 22.73 -11.50
N LYS A 85 -2.87 21.45 -11.81
CA LYS A 85 -3.49 20.50 -10.89
C LYS A 85 -2.44 19.88 -10.00
N GLY A 86 -2.74 19.86 -8.70
CA GLY A 86 -2.01 19.15 -7.67
C GLY A 86 -2.49 17.72 -7.53
N THR A 87 -2.25 17.16 -6.36
CA THR A 87 -2.56 15.76 -6.06
C THR A 87 -4.05 15.52 -5.81
N VAL A 88 -4.49 14.29 -6.02
CA VAL A 88 -5.85 13.84 -5.68
C VAL A 88 -6.02 13.77 -4.16
N ASN A 89 -5.04 13.22 -3.46
CA ASN A 89 -5.03 13.16 -2.00
C ASN A 89 -4.18 14.28 -1.41
N ALA A 90 -4.67 14.94 -0.37
CA ALA A 90 -3.98 16.04 0.28
C ALA A 90 -2.67 15.60 0.96
N TYR A 91 -2.54 14.34 1.39
CA TYR A 91 -1.30 13.82 1.97
C TYR A 91 -0.15 13.75 0.94
N ASP A 92 -0.48 13.49 -0.32
CA ASP A 92 0.52 13.32 -1.39
C ASP A 92 1.08 14.67 -1.87
N LEU A 93 0.54 15.78 -1.39
CA LEU A 93 1.03 17.13 -1.66
C LEU A 93 2.52 17.29 -1.30
N VAL A 94 3.03 16.47 -0.38
CA VAL A 94 4.47 16.37 -0.05
C VAL A 94 5.32 16.23 -1.31
N ASP A 95 4.85 15.49 -2.31
CA ASP A 95 5.60 15.17 -3.52
C ASP A 95 5.72 16.38 -4.43
N VAL A 96 4.65 17.16 -4.53
CA VAL A 96 4.62 18.44 -5.25
C VAL A 96 5.49 19.48 -4.54
N LEU A 97 5.41 19.57 -3.21
CA LEU A 97 6.16 20.57 -2.42
C LEU A 97 7.68 20.35 -2.40
N ARG A 98 8.13 19.15 -2.79
CA ARG A 98 9.54 18.79 -2.91
C ARG A 98 10.11 19.02 -4.32
N LEU A 99 9.29 19.41 -5.29
CA LEU A 99 9.74 19.67 -6.65
C LEU A 99 10.53 20.97 -6.72
N ASN A 100 11.73 20.93 -7.30
CA ASN A 100 12.47 22.17 -7.57
C ASN A 100 11.79 23.04 -8.66
N ASP A 101 11.08 22.39 -9.58
CA ASP A 101 10.38 23.05 -10.68
C ASP A 101 8.96 22.49 -10.84
N LEU A 102 7.97 23.34 -10.59
CA LEU A 102 6.55 23.02 -10.75
C LEU A 102 6.09 23.09 -12.22
N SER A 103 6.94 23.52 -13.15
CA SER A 103 6.58 23.64 -14.57
C SER A 103 6.20 22.31 -15.21
N ILE A 104 6.63 21.19 -14.61
CA ILE A 104 6.29 19.84 -15.04
C ILE A 104 4.83 19.48 -14.80
N LEU A 105 4.15 20.17 -13.88
CA LEU A 105 2.75 19.90 -13.54
C LEU A 105 1.80 20.34 -14.65
N SER A 106 0.68 19.65 -14.77
CA SER A 106 -0.29 19.84 -15.84
C SER A 106 -1.51 20.66 -15.37
N PRO A 107 -2.07 21.55 -16.21
CA PRO A 107 -3.38 22.15 -15.95
C PRO A 107 -4.54 21.15 -16.10
N ASP A 108 -4.32 20.05 -16.81
CA ASP A 108 -5.40 19.14 -17.24
C ASP A 108 -5.41 17.84 -16.43
N ILE A 109 -4.22 17.34 -16.06
CA ILE A 109 -3.99 16.02 -15.46
C ILE A 109 -3.53 16.20 -14.00
N PRO A 110 -4.01 15.39 -13.03
CA PRO A 110 -3.55 15.42 -11.64
C PRO A 110 -2.04 15.21 -11.51
N ALA A 111 -1.44 15.79 -10.47
CA ALA A 111 0.00 15.66 -10.22
C ALA A 111 0.43 14.20 -10.00
N ASP A 112 -0.44 13.36 -9.43
CA ASP A 112 -0.15 11.95 -9.17
C ASP A 112 0.19 11.18 -10.45
N GLU A 113 -0.53 11.48 -11.55
CA GLU A 113 -0.29 10.87 -12.85
C GLU A 113 0.96 11.46 -13.52
N VAL A 114 1.14 12.79 -13.44
CA VAL A 114 2.31 13.48 -14.00
C VAL A 114 3.61 13.01 -13.35
N LEU A 115 3.58 12.82 -12.02
CA LEU A 115 4.71 12.43 -11.21
C LEU A 115 4.83 10.90 -11.05
N GLY A 116 3.93 10.12 -11.67
CA GLY A 116 3.79 8.68 -11.41
C GLY A 116 5.11 7.91 -11.46
N ASN A 117 5.91 8.11 -12.51
CA ASN A 117 7.21 7.44 -12.64
C ASN A 117 8.21 7.89 -11.56
N ILE A 118 8.20 9.17 -11.18
CA ILE A 118 9.10 9.72 -10.15
C ILE A 118 8.74 9.13 -8.79
N ILE A 119 7.44 9.07 -8.47
CA ILE A 119 6.91 8.50 -7.24
C ILE A 119 7.24 7.00 -7.18
N ILE A 120 6.95 6.25 -8.24
CA ILE A 120 7.23 4.81 -8.32
C ILE A 120 8.71 4.50 -8.09
N GLU A 121 9.61 5.21 -8.77
CA GLU A 121 11.04 4.96 -8.62
C GLU A 121 11.55 5.34 -7.22
N ARG A 122 11.04 6.43 -6.64
CA ARG A 122 11.35 6.77 -5.25
C ARG A 122 10.85 5.69 -4.28
N ASP A 123 9.60 5.30 -4.40
CA ASP A 123 8.95 4.37 -3.48
C ASP A 123 9.59 2.98 -3.57
N LYS A 124 10.00 2.53 -4.77
CA LYS A 124 10.84 1.35 -4.96
C LYS A 124 12.17 1.45 -4.21
N ASN A 125 12.84 2.60 -4.26
CA ASN A 125 14.10 2.80 -3.56
C ASN A 125 13.92 2.80 -2.04
N ILE A 126 12.85 3.41 -1.54
CA ILE A 126 12.49 3.37 -0.12
C ILE A 126 12.21 1.93 0.30
N LEU A 127 11.36 1.21 -0.45
CA LEU A 127 11.03 -0.18 -0.16
C LEU A 127 12.27 -1.06 -0.16
N LYS A 128 13.12 -0.94 -1.18
CA LYS A 128 14.40 -1.66 -1.26
C LYS A 128 15.30 -1.35 -0.07
N TYR A 129 15.43 -0.09 0.31
CA TYR A 129 16.22 0.30 1.48
C TYR A 129 15.67 -0.36 2.77
N ILE A 130 14.34 -0.38 2.93
CA ILE A 130 13.72 -1.03 4.09
C ILE A 130 14.00 -2.54 4.07
N GLU A 131 13.81 -3.19 2.94
CA GLU A 131 14.09 -4.63 2.76
C GLU A 131 15.57 -4.95 3.09
N ASP A 132 16.50 -4.16 2.56
CA ASP A 132 17.95 -4.32 2.78
C ASP A 132 18.34 -4.00 4.25
N SER A 133 17.49 -3.29 5.00
CA SER A 133 17.71 -2.95 6.41
C SER A 133 17.18 -4.00 7.40
N LEU A 134 16.51 -5.05 6.92
CA LEU A 134 16.01 -6.12 7.77
C LEU A 134 17.15 -6.96 8.33
N THR A 135 17.16 -7.14 9.65
CA THR A 135 18.14 -7.90 10.42
C THR A 135 17.42 -8.91 11.33
N ASP A 136 18.16 -9.83 11.94
CA ASP A 136 17.57 -10.81 12.87
C ASP A 136 17.02 -10.17 14.15
N GLU A 137 17.38 -8.91 14.43
CA GLU A 137 16.88 -8.15 15.59
C GLU A 137 15.52 -7.47 15.32
N ASN A 138 15.21 -7.16 14.05
CA ASN A 138 14.01 -6.42 13.67
C ASN A 138 13.06 -7.22 12.77
N SER A 139 13.35 -8.50 12.53
CA SER A 139 12.53 -9.39 11.69
C SER A 139 12.52 -10.83 12.21
N ILE A 140 11.50 -11.58 11.80
CA ILE A 140 11.35 -13.02 12.03
C ILE A 140 11.43 -13.72 10.67
N ASN A 141 12.06 -14.89 10.61
CA ASN A 141 12.09 -15.69 9.38
C ASN A 141 10.88 -16.62 9.31
N ILE A 142 10.20 -16.61 8.16
CA ILE A 142 9.23 -17.64 7.76
C ILE A 142 9.81 -18.31 6.52
N GLY A 143 10.40 -19.49 6.70
CA GLY A 143 11.23 -20.11 5.67
C GLY A 143 12.39 -19.19 5.29
N LYS A 144 12.44 -18.75 4.02
CA LYS A 144 13.45 -17.78 3.53
C LYS A 144 12.98 -16.32 3.58
N LEU A 145 11.73 -16.06 3.94
CA LEU A 145 11.15 -14.73 3.96
C LEU A 145 11.41 -14.06 5.30
N ARG A 146 11.99 -12.86 5.29
CA ARG A 146 12.06 -11.99 6.46
C ARG A 146 10.77 -11.20 6.62
N VAL A 147 10.09 -11.40 7.74
CA VAL A 147 8.89 -10.66 8.12
C VAL A 147 9.28 -9.62 9.17
N PRO A 148 9.14 -8.31 8.90
CA PRO A 148 9.51 -7.29 9.88
C PRO A 148 8.61 -7.35 11.11
N LEU A 149 9.19 -7.09 12.29
CA LEU A 149 8.43 -6.96 13.55
C LEU A 149 7.49 -5.75 13.54
N THR A 150 7.84 -4.72 12.77
CA THR A 150 7.03 -3.51 12.60
C THR A 150 7.04 -3.15 11.13
N PRO A 151 5.88 -3.14 10.44
CA PRO A 151 5.82 -2.70 9.07
C PRO A 151 6.32 -1.27 8.90
N PRO A 152 6.79 -0.90 7.70
CA PRO A 152 6.88 -1.67 6.45
C PRO A 152 8.10 -2.61 6.33
N PRO A 153 8.13 -3.51 5.31
CA PRO A 153 7.03 -3.87 4.41
C PRO A 153 5.96 -4.72 5.09
N ILE A 154 4.72 -4.61 4.63
CA ILE A 154 3.67 -5.58 4.99
C ILE A 154 3.89 -6.81 4.10
N ARG A 155 3.78 -8.02 4.67
CA ARG A 155 3.79 -9.27 3.92
C ARG A 155 2.36 -9.70 3.59
N VAL A 156 2.16 -10.19 2.37
CA VAL A 156 0.87 -10.67 1.87
C VAL A 156 0.84 -12.19 1.93
N ALA A 157 -0.04 -12.73 2.77
CA ALA A 157 -0.35 -14.16 2.82
C ALA A 157 -1.67 -14.42 2.09
N THR A 158 -1.68 -15.34 1.13
CA THR A 158 -2.87 -15.67 0.34
C THR A 158 -3.31 -17.11 0.57
N GLU A 159 -4.59 -17.30 0.86
CA GLU A 159 -5.16 -18.61 1.16
C GLU A 159 -5.66 -19.36 -0.09
N ILE A 160 -5.35 -20.65 -0.14
CA ILE A 160 -6.01 -21.66 -0.96
C ILE A 160 -6.94 -22.45 -0.04
N SER A 161 -8.23 -22.15 -0.11
CA SER A 161 -9.26 -22.84 0.69
C SER A 161 -9.58 -24.23 0.14
N GLU A 162 -10.15 -25.08 0.99
CA GLU A 162 -10.60 -26.44 0.65
C GLU A 162 -9.52 -27.31 -0.03
N THR A 163 -8.27 -27.16 0.42
CA THR A 163 -7.10 -27.82 -0.19
C THR A 163 -7.25 -29.36 -0.29
N HIS A 164 -7.99 -29.98 0.63
CA HIS A 164 -8.28 -31.42 0.64
C HIS A 164 -9.07 -31.92 -0.60
N LEU A 165 -9.78 -31.03 -1.30
CA LEU A 165 -10.53 -31.34 -2.53
C LEU A 165 -9.69 -31.22 -3.80
N LEU A 166 -8.51 -30.60 -3.71
CA LEU A 166 -7.65 -30.35 -4.86
C LEU A 166 -6.73 -31.55 -5.13
N ASP A 167 -6.57 -31.86 -6.41
CA ASP A 167 -5.45 -32.68 -6.88
C ASP A 167 -4.18 -31.82 -7.01
N ASP A 168 -3.04 -32.49 -7.20
CA ASP A 168 -1.74 -31.80 -7.21
C ASP A 168 -1.65 -30.76 -8.33
N GLU A 169 -2.20 -31.06 -9.51
CA GLU A 169 -2.18 -30.15 -10.66
C GLU A 169 -2.98 -28.87 -10.39
N LYS A 170 -4.19 -28.98 -9.83
CA LYS A 170 -5.00 -27.81 -9.48
C LYS A 170 -4.38 -27.00 -8.34
N LEU A 171 -3.84 -27.67 -7.33
CA LEU A 171 -3.16 -27.02 -6.21
C LEU A 171 -1.97 -26.18 -6.70
N ILE A 172 -1.11 -26.76 -7.55
CA ILE A 172 0.04 -26.06 -8.13
C ILE A 172 -0.43 -24.89 -8.99
N LYS A 173 -1.48 -25.07 -9.79
CA LYS A 173 -2.01 -24.00 -10.65
C LYS A 173 -2.52 -22.81 -9.83
N GLU A 174 -3.29 -23.04 -8.77
CA GLU A 174 -3.77 -21.96 -7.90
C GLU A 174 -2.62 -21.29 -7.15
N ALA A 175 -1.67 -22.06 -6.63
CA ALA A 175 -0.47 -21.51 -5.98
C ALA A 175 0.35 -20.64 -6.95
N LEU A 176 0.59 -21.09 -8.18
CA LEU A 176 1.30 -20.33 -9.21
C LEU A 176 0.59 -19.00 -9.50
N ARG A 177 -0.74 -19.01 -9.61
CA ARG A 177 -1.54 -17.80 -9.80
C ARG A 177 -1.29 -16.78 -8.69
N TYR A 178 -1.18 -17.20 -7.43
CA TYR A 178 -0.89 -16.29 -6.33
C TYR A 178 0.56 -15.81 -6.30
N VAL A 179 1.52 -16.68 -6.64
CA VAL A 179 2.93 -16.31 -6.75
C VAL A 179 3.15 -15.27 -7.86
N GLU A 180 2.54 -15.44 -9.03
CA GLU A 180 2.62 -14.47 -10.14
C GLU A 180 1.97 -13.11 -9.78
N ASN A 181 1.03 -13.09 -8.84
CA ASN A 181 0.41 -11.86 -8.34
C ASN A 181 1.12 -11.27 -7.09
N GLY A 182 2.29 -11.81 -6.71
CA GLY A 182 3.13 -11.24 -5.67
C GLY A 182 2.81 -11.67 -4.23
N THR A 183 2.24 -12.87 -4.03
CA THR A 183 2.06 -13.40 -2.67
C THR A 183 3.41 -13.68 -2.01
N ASP A 184 3.58 -13.24 -0.76
CA ASP A 184 4.77 -13.52 0.03
C ASP A 184 4.68 -14.89 0.71
N ILE A 185 3.48 -15.33 1.08
CA ILE A 185 3.22 -16.61 1.76
C ILE A 185 1.99 -17.27 1.13
N ILE A 186 2.05 -18.58 0.88
CA ILE A 186 0.89 -19.38 0.47
C ILE A 186 0.32 -20.05 1.72
N VAL A 187 -0.96 -19.84 2.00
CA VAL A 187 -1.67 -20.45 3.14
C VAL A 187 -2.58 -21.56 2.63
N LEU A 188 -2.49 -22.75 3.22
CA LEU A 188 -3.37 -23.88 2.90
C LEU A 188 -4.48 -23.97 3.95
N GLY A 189 -5.72 -23.75 3.50
CA GLY A 189 -6.92 -23.94 4.32
C GLY A 189 -7.56 -25.31 4.06
N PHE A 190 -8.06 -25.92 5.13
CA PHE A 190 -8.70 -27.24 5.12
C PHE A 190 -10.13 -27.19 5.67
N GLU A 191 -10.84 -28.31 5.60
CA GLU A 191 -12.21 -28.40 6.11
C GLU A 191 -12.24 -28.23 7.63
N ALA A 192 -13.14 -27.40 8.14
CA ALA A 192 -13.30 -27.27 9.57
C ALA A 192 -13.88 -28.57 10.18
N LEU A 193 -13.41 -28.94 11.37
CA LEU A 193 -13.93 -30.05 12.20
C LEU A 193 -13.65 -31.46 11.65
N GLN A 194 -13.21 -31.60 10.39
CA GLN A 194 -12.83 -32.88 9.82
C GLN A 194 -11.33 -32.92 9.58
N SER A 195 -10.67 -33.89 10.19
CA SER A 195 -9.21 -34.03 10.14
C SER A 195 -8.74 -34.72 8.85
N HIS A 196 -7.82 -34.09 8.12
CA HIS A 196 -7.23 -34.59 6.86
C HIS A 196 -5.68 -34.61 6.86
N PRO A 197 -4.99 -35.20 7.85
CA PRO A 197 -3.53 -35.10 8.00
C PRO A 197 -2.77 -35.59 6.76
N ASP A 198 -3.15 -36.74 6.17
CA ASP A 198 -2.50 -37.24 4.96
C ASP A 198 -2.59 -36.27 3.77
N LYS A 199 -3.69 -35.51 3.68
CA LYS A 199 -3.89 -34.50 2.64
C LYS A 199 -3.05 -33.27 2.92
N VAL A 200 -2.98 -32.84 4.18
CA VAL A 200 -2.11 -31.74 4.62
C VAL A 200 -0.66 -32.05 4.28
N TYR A 201 -0.17 -33.23 4.70
CA TYR A 201 1.19 -33.66 4.39
C TYR A 201 1.48 -33.61 2.90
N LYS A 202 0.59 -34.22 2.10
CA LYS A 202 0.74 -34.26 0.64
C LYS A 202 0.78 -32.85 0.04
N ALA A 203 -0.17 -31.99 0.39
CA ALA A 203 -0.29 -30.65 -0.16
C ALA A 203 0.95 -29.78 0.16
N VAL A 204 1.41 -29.79 1.42
CA VAL A 204 2.63 -29.08 1.83
C VAL A 204 3.83 -29.60 1.06
N ARG A 205 4.02 -30.93 0.96
CA ARG A 205 5.14 -31.52 0.20
C ARG A 205 5.09 -31.20 -1.29
N THR A 206 3.90 -31.13 -1.88
CA THR A 206 3.72 -30.73 -3.27
C THR A 206 4.18 -29.29 -3.46
N LEU A 207 3.67 -28.34 -2.67
CA LEU A 207 4.06 -26.93 -2.83
C LEU A 207 5.53 -26.67 -2.51
N LYS A 208 6.10 -27.29 -1.48
CA LYS A 208 7.52 -27.12 -1.12
C LYS A 208 8.50 -27.65 -2.17
N LYS A 209 8.06 -28.54 -3.07
CA LYS A 209 8.88 -29.02 -4.20
C LYS A 209 8.85 -28.05 -5.38
N GLU A 210 7.70 -27.42 -5.62
CA GLU A 210 7.47 -26.58 -6.80
C GLU A 210 7.83 -25.11 -6.57
N PHE A 211 7.69 -24.61 -5.34
CA PHE A 211 7.84 -23.19 -5.01
C PHE A 211 8.87 -22.95 -3.91
N SER A 212 9.60 -21.83 -4.02
CA SER A 212 10.43 -21.32 -2.93
C SER A 212 9.66 -20.43 -1.94
N THR A 213 8.44 -20.03 -2.31
CA THR A 213 7.53 -19.25 -1.46
C THR A 213 7.20 -20.03 -0.19
N PRO A 214 7.27 -19.41 1.00
CA PRO A 214 6.86 -20.04 2.24
C PRO A 214 5.43 -20.58 2.19
N VAL A 215 5.25 -21.75 2.81
CA VAL A 215 3.96 -22.44 2.91
C VAL A 215 3.51 -22.45 4.35
N ALA A 216 2.31 -21.92 4.58
CA ALA A 216 1.63 -21.95 5.86
C ALA A 216 0.44 -22.90 5.81
N VAL A 217 0.05 -23.44 6.97
CA VAL A 217 -1.20 -24.19 7.12
C VAL A 217 -2.09 -23.48 8.13
N ASP A 218 -3.33 -23.23 7.72
CA ASP A 218 -4.38 -22.74 8.59
C ASP A 218 -5.24 -23.91 9.04
N SER A 219 -5.07 -24.34 10.30
CA SER A 219 -5.86 -25.38 10.92
C SER A 219 -5.85 -25.25 12.44
N PHE A 220 -6.98 -25.56 13.07
CA PHE A 220 -7.08 -25.69 14.53
C PHE A 220 -6.93 -27.14 15.01
N ILE A 221 -6.81 -28.11 14.10
CA ILE A 221 -6.82 -29.55 14.39
C ILE A 221 -5.39 -30.05 14.64
N PRO A 222 -5.06 -30.56 15.86
CA PRO A 222 -3.69 -30.94 16.20
C PRO A 222 -3.03 -31.95 15.25
N SER A 223 -3.78 -32.94 14.75
CA SER A 223 -3.26 -33.92 13.79
C SER A 223 -2.87 -33.29 12.45
N GLU A 224 -3.60 -32.28 11.98
CA GLU A 224 -3.26 -31.55 10.76
C GLU A 224 -2.03 -30.65 10.98
N ILE A 225 -1.99 -29.95 12.11
CA ILE A 225 -0.86 -29.09 12.49
C ILE A 225 0.43 -29.92 12.56
N ASN A 226 0.41 -31.04 13.29
CA ASN A 226 1.58 -31.93 13.39
C ASN A 226 2.00 -32.48 12.03
N SER A 227 1.03 -32.85 11.20
CA SER A 227 1.29 -33.32 9.84
C SER A 227 1.90 -32.24 8.94
N ALA A 228 1.49 -30.97 9.10
CA ALA A 228 2.07 -29.83 8.40
C ALA A 228 3.53 -29.59 8.81
N ILE A 229 3.78 -29.61 10.12
CA ILE A 229 5.10 -29.46 10.73
C ILE A 229 6.04 -30.60 10.27
N GLU A 230 5.55 -31.84 10.19
CA GLU A 230 6.31 -32.97 9.64
C GLU A 230 6.61 -32.81 8.14
N ALA A 231 5.65 -32.31 7.37
CA ALA A 231 5.83 -32.08 5.93
C ALA A 231 6.83 -30.95 5.60
N GLY A 232 7.10 -30.07 6.56
CA GLY A 232 8.01 -28.92 6.43
C GLY A 232 7.28 -27.62 6.08
N ALA A 233 6.08 -27.40 6.62
CA ALA A 233 5.45 -26.10 6.60
C ALA A 233 6.33 -25.06 7.33
N ASP A 234 6.38 -23.85 6.80
CA ASP A 234 7.18 -22.74 7.35
C ASP A 234 6.41 -21.97 8.45
N MET A 235 5.08 -22.07 8.44
CA MET A 235 4.20 -21.43 9.41
C MET A 235 2.95 -22.26 9.68
N VAL A 236 2.42 -22.19 10.90
CA VAL A 236 1.09 -22.69 11.28
C VAL A 236 0.27 -21.57 11.90
N ILE A 237 -1.00 -21.49 11.53
CA ILE A 237 -1.94 -20.45 11.97
C ILE A 237 -3.03 -21.11 12.83
N ASN A 238 -3.63 -20.34 13.75
CA ASN A 238 -4.69 -20.75 14.66
C ASN A 238 -4.23 -21.70 15.79
N ILE A 239 -3.08 -21.38 16.40
CA ILE A 239 -2.60 -22.03 17.63
C ILE A 239 -3.09 -21.27 18.85
N ASP A 240 -3.90 -21.92 19.70
CA ASP A 240 -4.45 -21.31 20.89
C ASP A 240 -4.22 -22.18 22.14
N LEU A 241 -4.73 -21.73 23.28
CA LEU A 241 -4.61 -22.45 24.56
C LEU A 241 -5.29 -23.82 24.57
N THR A 242 -6.13 -24.14 23.59
CA THR A 242 -6.88 -25.41 23.50
C THR A 242 -6.14 -26.48 22.72
N ASN A 243 -5.17 -26.09 21.87
CA ASN A 243 -4.42 -27.00 21.01
C ASN A 243 -2.90 -26.97 21.21
N ILE A 244 -2.33 -25.95 21.84
CA ILE A 244 -0.87 -25.76 21.95
C ILE A 244 -0.14 -26.91 22.67
N ASP A 245 -0.80 -27.54 23.63
CA ASP A 245 -0.30 -28.69 24.40
C ASP A 245 -0.38 -30.02 23.62
N LYS A 246 -0.98 -30.02 22.44
CA LYS A 246 -1.21 -31.21 21.58
C LYS A 246 -0.39 -31.15 20.29
N VAL A 247 0.41 -30.11 20.09
CA VAL A 247 1.15 -29.85 18.85
C VAL A 247 2.66 -29.82 19.09
N GLU A 248 3.42 -30.42 18.17
CA GLU A 248 4.87 -30.61 18.26
C GLU A 248 5.65 -29.40 17.74
N ILE A 249 5.31 -28.20 18.25
CA ILE A 249 5.90 -26.92 17.79
C ILE A 249 7.29 -26.68 18.39
N VAL A 250 7.55 -27.17 19.60
CA VAL A 250 8.71 -26.80 20.43
C VAL A 250 10.04 -27.31 19.87
N GLU A 251 10.02 -28.26 18.94
CA GLU A 251 11.23 -28.93 18.42
C GLU A 251 11.61 -28.51 16.99
N LYS A 252 10.83 -27.64 16.32
CA LYS A 252 11.07 -27.27 14.91
C LYS A 252 11.02 -25.77 14.68
N GLU A 253 11.81 -25.31 13.71
CA GLU A 253 11.83 -23.90 13.24
C GLU A 253 10.57 -23.59 12.41
N VAL A 254 9.40 -23.54 13.06
CA VAL A 254 8.11 -23.18 12.45
C VAL A 254 7.56 -21.89 13.06
N ALA A 255 7.13 -20.94 12.23
CA ALA A 255 6.47 -19.74 12.72
C ALA A 255 5.05 -20.05 13.18
N VAL A 256 4.58 -19.36 14.21
CA VAL A 256 3.25 -19.60 14.81
C VAL A 256 2.47 -18.30 14.86
N VAL A 257 1.22 -18.37 14.39
CA VAL A 257 0.23 -17.31 14.57
C VAL A 257 -0.85 -17.82 15.51
N THR A 258 -1.03 -17.09 16.62
CA THR A 258 -1.97 -17.41 17.70
C THR A 258 -3.26 -16.63 17.62
#